data_AF-A0A7S0NYR3-F1
#
_entry.id   AF-A0A7S0NYR3-F1
#
_cell.length_a   1.000
_cell.length_b   1.000
_cell.length_c   1.000
_cell.angle_alpha   90.00
_cell.angle_beta   90.00
_cell.angle_gamma   90.00
#
_symmetry.space_group_name_H-M   'P 1'
#
loop_
_entity.id
_entity.type
_entity.pdbx_description
1 polymer ?
#
loop_
_entity_poly.entity_id
_entity_poly.type
_entity_poly.pdbx_seq_one_letter_code
_entity_poly.pdbx_strand_id
1 'polypeptide(L)'
;DSLAAEPYLAIYWHRSAAAPRPRAGSGQSAHALVRHARRYMKRYGLRRIFLATNSNDRVELAQVNAKLRPAQYSPPADTALDATAMMSVRAAICSMAPYFVGSRATELTGMILEERVSVFGHAAETGVEMSVDTNQTGDASPPRDPVRPPAVRIDSMAAARHKDEL
;
A
#
# COMPACT_ATOMS: atom_id res chain seq x y z
N ASP A 1 0.26 -11.89 -23.23
CA ASP A 1 0.10 -10.51 -22.74
C ASP A 1 0.99 -10.24 -21.56
N SER A 2 1.95 -9.35 -21.78
CA SER A 2 3.11 -9.08 -20.93
C SER A 2 2.74 -8.38 -19.62
N LEU A 3 3.29 -8.90 -18.52
CA LEU A 3 3.16 -8.55 -17.09
C LEU A 3 3.63 -7.12 -16.72
N ALA A 4 3.29 -6.10 -17.51
CA ALA A 4 3.22 -4.75 -16.98
C ALA A 4 1.89 -4.61 -16.23
N ALA A 5 1.77 -5.29 -15.09
CA ALA A 5 0.58 -5.22 -14.25
C ALA A 5 0.28 -3.73 -13.99
N GLU A 6 -0.94 -3.30 -14.37
CA GLU A 6 -1.37 -1.91 -14.25
C GLU A 6 -1.01 -1.37 -12.85
N PRO A 7 -0.31 -0.21 -12.77
CA PRO A 7 0.20 0.29 -11.50
C PRO A 7 -0.95 0.52 -10.53
N TYR A 8 -0.72 0.17 -9.26
CA TYR A 8 -1.72 0.24 -8.21
C TYR A 8 -1.18 1.01 -7.00
N LEU A 9 -2.11 1.54 -6.22
CA LEU A 9 -1.83 2.12 -4.92
C LEU A 9 -1.99 1.04 -3.84
N ALA A 10 -0.92 0.70 -3.13
CA ALA A 10 -1.05 -0.07 -1.91
C ALA A 10 -1.32 0.83 -0.71
N ILE A 11 -2.24 0.42 0.14
CA ILE A 11 -2.60 1.16 1.35
C ILE A 11 -2.48 0.23 2.54
N TYR A 12 -1.70 0.63 3.55
CA TYR A 12 -1.76 0.00 4.86
C TYR A 12 -2.58 0.88 5.80
N TRP A 13 -3.71 0.37 6.25
CA TRP A 13 -4.61 1.03 7.17
C TRP A 13 -4.65 0.31 8.51
N HIS A 14 -3.86 0.82 9.45
CA HIS A 14 -3.88 0.37 10.84
C HIS A 14 -5.10 0.89 11.59
N ARG A 15 -5.83 -0.01 12.25
CA ARG A 15 -6.90 0.26 13.20
C ARG A 15 -6.62 -0.51 14.48
N SER A 16 -6.47 0.22 15.59
CA SER A 16 -6.36 -0.40 16.91
C SER A 16 -7.75 -0.78 17.41
N ALA A 17 -7.93 -2.03 17.82
CA ALA A 17 -9.18 -2.54 18.40
C ALA A 17 -9.54 -1.87 19.74
N ALA A 18 -8.54 -1.36 20.46
CA ALA A 18 -8.71 -0.68 21.75
C ALA A 18 -8.90 0.84 21.60
N ALA A 19 -8.72 1.40 20.40
CA ALA A 19 -8.89 2.83 20.20
C ALA A 19 -10.39 3.17 20.19
N PRO A 20 -10.82 4.22 20.92
CA PRO A 20 -12.16 4.77 20.77
C PRO A 20 -12.46 5.02 19.30
N ARG A 21 -13.72 4.81 18.90
CA ARG A 21 -14.15 5.10 17.52
C ARG A 21 -13.65 6.50 17.16
N PRO A 22 -12.85 6.63 16.08
CA PRO A 22 -12.18 7.89 15.83
C PRO A 22 -13.21 8.97 15.59
N ARG A 23 -13.00 10.13 16.21
CA ARG A 23 -13.80 11.32 15.89
C ARG A 23 -13.71 11.57 14.37
N ALA A 24 -14.82 12.03 13.78
CA ALA A 24 -14.82 12.48 12.40
C ALA A 24 -13.69 13.51 12.21
N GLY A 25 -12.84 13.33 11.20
CA GLY A 25 -11.67 14.17 10.94
C GLY A 25 -10.35 13.67 11.55
N SER A 26 -10.34 12.55 12.28
CA SER A 26 -9.07 11.86 12.56
C SER A 26 -8.49 11.27 11.28
N GLY A 27 -7.18 11.45 11.07
CA GLY A 27 -6.45 10.96 9.89
C GLY A 27 -6.44 9.43 9.71
N GLN A 28 -7.08 8.69 10.62
CA GLN A 28 -7.20 7.23 10.58
C GLN A 28 -8.65 6.73 10.46
N SER A 29 -9.63 7.62 10.26
CA SER A 29 -11.02 7.22 9.97
C SER A 29 -11.17 6.65 8.55
N ALA A 30 -12.22 5.85 8.32
CA ALA A 30 -12.58 5.34 6.98
C ALA A 30 -12.77 6.48 5.96
N HIS A 31 -13.35 7.61 6.38
CA HIS A 31 -13.52 8.78 5.52
C HIS A 31 -12.19 9.42 5.12
N ALA A 32 -11.29 9.62 6.09
CA ALA A 32 -9.96 10.15 5.84
C ALA A 32 -9.19 9.24 4.87
N LEU A 33 -9.21 7.92 5.11
CA LEU A 33 -8.62 6.92 4.22
C LEU A 33 -9.11 7.09 2.77
N VAL A 34 -10.42 7.12 2.57
CA VAL A 34 -11.03 7.27 1.23
C VAL A 34 -10.57 8.56 0.56
N ARG A 35 -10.49 9.66 1.30
CA ARG A 35 -10.04 10.95 0.76
C ARG A 35 -8.55 10.90 0.39
N HIS A 36 -7.68 10.36 1.24
CA HIS A 36 -6.25 10.20 0.95
C HIS A 36 -6.04 9.30 -0.27
N ALA A 37 -6.68 8.13 -0.30
CA ALA A 37 -6.61 7.19 -1.41
C ALA A 37 -6.96 7.87 -2.75
N ARG A 38 -8.11 8.57 -2.80
CA ARG A 38 -8.56 9.27 -4.01
C ARG A 38 -7.60 10.38 -4.44
N ARG A 39 -7.02 11.11 -3.49
CA ARG A 39 -6.02 12.15 -3.78
C ARG A 39 -4.79 11.54 -4.48
N TYR A 40 -4.26 10.45 -3.94
CA TYR A 40 -3.08 9.79 -4.52
C TYR A 40 -3.39 9.08 -5.85
N MET A 41 -4.55 8.42 -5.96
CA MET A 41 -5.01 7.87 -7.24
C MET A 41 -5.10 8.94 -8.32
N LYS A 42 -5.69 10.11 -8.01
CA LYS A 42 -5.76 11.23 -8.95
C LYS A 42 -4.37 11.76 -9.30
N ARG A 43 -3.49 11.93 -8.32
CA ARG A 43 -2.12 12.45 -8.51
C ARG A 43 -1.30 11.56 -9.45
N TYR A 44 -1.41 10.24 -9.30
CA TYR A 44 -0.58 9.28 -10.02
C TYR A 44 -1.30 8.54 -11.16
N GLY A 45 -2.55 8.93 -11.47
CA GLY A 45 -3.34 8.30 -12.54
C GLY A 45 -3.69 6.83 -12.29
N LEU A 46 -3.82 6.41 -11.02
CA LEU A 46 -4.03 5.01 -10.65
C LEU A 46 -5.50 4.64 -10.63
N ARG A 47 -5.81 3.42 -11.08
CA ARG A 47 -7.18 2.87 -11.09
C ARG A 47 -7.39 1.71 -10.12
N ARG A 48 -6.30 1.09 -9.67
CA ARG A 48 -6.31 -0.09 -8.81
C ARG A 48 -5.78 0.26 -7.42
N ILE A 49 -6.41 -0.32 -6.41
CA ILE A 49 -5.98 -0.21 -5.01
C ILE A 49 -5.83 -1.60 -4.41
N PHE A 50 -4.79 -1.78 -3.61
CA PHE A 50 -4.66 -2.89 -2.67
C PHE A 50 -4.80 -2.34 -1.24
N LEU A 51 -5.58 -3.01 -0.39
CA LEU A 51 -5.76 -2.64 1.01
C LEU A 51 -5.23 -3.73 1.94
N ALA A 52 -4.21 -3.39 2.71
CA ALA A 52 -3.77 -4.10 3.90
C ALA A 52 -4.38 -3.43 5.13
N THR A 53 -5.08 -4.19 5.97
CA THR A 53 -5.66 -3.65 7.21
C THR A 53 -5.82 -4.73 8.26
N ASN A 54 -5.69 -4.34 9.52
CA ASN A 54 -6.04 -5.14 10.69
C ASN A 54 -7.42 -4.72 11.28
N SER A 55 -8.16 -3.84 10.59
CA SER A 55 -9.52 -3.48 10.99
C SER A 55 -10.47 -4.66 10.89
N ASN A 56 -11.28 -4.86 11.93
CA ASN A 56 -12.38 -5.82 11.96
C ASN A 56 -13.76 -5.15 12.04
N ASP A 57 -13.82 -3.81 12.03
CA ASP A 57 -15.08 -3.05 12.02
C ASP A 57 -15.74 -3.18 10.64
N ARG A 58 -16.81 -3.97 10.59
CA ARG A 58 -17.58 -4.25 9.36
C ARG A 58 -18.20 -2.99 8.75
N VAL A 59 -18.60 -2.01 9.56
CA VAL A 59 -19.23 -0.77 9.07
C VAL A 59 -18.18 0.09 8.39
N GLU A 60 -17.02 0.24 9.03
CA GLU A 60 -15.88 0.96 8.46
C GLU A 60 -15.38 0.31 7.17
N LEU A 61 -15.20 -1.02 7.17
CA LEU A 61 -14.78 -1.77 5.98
C LEU A 61 -15.80 -1.66 4.85
N ALA A 62 -17.11 -1.73 5.14
CA ALA A 62 -18.16 -1.54 4.13
C ALA A 62 -18.10 -0.16 3.47
N GLN A 63 -17.84 0.90 4.25
CA GLN A 63 -17.68 2.26 3.70
C GLN A 63 -16.47 2.35 2.76
N VAL A 64 -15.34 1.78 3.17
CA VAL A 64 -14.12 1.78 2.34
C VAL A 64 -14.35 0.97 1.06
N ASN A 65 -14.92 -0.23 1.17
CA ASN A 65 -15.20 -1.11 0.03
C ASN A 65 -16.19 -0.47 -0.96
N ALA A 66 -17.24 0.20 -0.46
CA ALA A 66 -18.21 0.88 -1.31
C ALA A 66 -17.60 2.03 -2.13
N LYS A 67 -16.58 2.72 -1.59
CA LYS A 67 -16.00 3.93 -2.21
C LYS A 67 -14.73 3.69 -3.01
N LEU A 68 -13.97 2.66 -2.70
CA LEU A 68 -12.66 2.36 -3.30
C LEU A 68 -12.58 1.00 -4.00
N ARG A 69 -13.43 0.03 -3.62
CA ARG A 69 -13.40 -1.36 -4.11
C ARG A 69 -11.97 -1.94 -4.15
N PRO A 70 -11.22 -1.89 -3.04
CA PRO A 70 -9.83 -2.32 -3.03
C PRO A 70 -9.75 -3.85 -3.18
N ALA A 71 -8.69 -4.32 -3.83
CA ALA A 71 -8.28 -5.71 -3.72
C ALA A 71 -7.73 -5.97 -2.31
N GLN A 72 -7.95 -7.17 -1.80
CA GLN A 72 -7.33 -7.64 -0.57
C GLN A 72 -6.73 -9.01 -0.84
N TYR A 73 -5.64 -9.32 -0.14
CA TYR A 73 -5.08 -10.66 -0.18
C TYR A 73 -5.98 -11.59 0.63
N SER A 74 -6.43 -12.64 -0.05
CA SER A 74 -7.07 -13.82 0.53
C SER A 74 -6.18 -15.02 0.23
N PRO A 75 -5.80 -15.82 1.23
CA PRO A 75 -5.00 -17.01 1.02
C PRO A 75 -5.81 -18.05 0.23
N PRO A 76 -5.13 -18.96 -0.49
CA PRO A 76 -5.75 -20.17 -1.03
C PRO A 76 -6.51 -20.95 0.05
N ALA A 77 -7.57 -21.66 -0.33
CA ALA A 77 -8.48 -22.33 0.62
C ALA A 77 -7.81 -23.42 1.48
N ASP A 78 -6.70 -23.98 1.00
CA ASP A 78 -5.87 -24.99 1.67
C ASP A 78 -4.77 -24.38 2.56
N THR A 79 -4.63 -23.05 2.57
CA THR A 79 -3.58 -22.34 3.29
C THR A 79 -4.15 -21.65 4.53
N ALA A 80 -3.91 -22.23 5.71
CA ALA A 80 -4.24 -21.59 6.98
C ALA A 80 -3.12 -20.62 7.41
N LEU A 81 -3.39 -19.32 7.31
CA LEU A 81 -2.53 -18.27 7.88
C LEU A 81 -3.18 -17.70 9.14
N ASP A 82 -2.41 -17.60 10.21
CA ASP A 82 -2.79 -16.77 11.34
C ASP A 82 -2.79 -15.27 10.97
N ALA A 83 -3.30 -14.42 11.87
CA ALA A 83 -3.39 -12.98 11.63
C ALA A 83 -2.02 -12.32 11.40
N THR A 84 -0.97 -12.82 12.04
CA THR A 84 0.38 -12.29 11.93
C THR A 84 0.95 -12.61 10.56
N ALA A 85 0.92 -13.88 10.16
CA ALA A 85 1.37 -14.34 8.84
C ALA A 85 0.59 -13.66 7.70
N MET A 86 -0.73 -13.53 7.87
CA MET A 86 -1.58 -12.78 6.94
C MET A 86 -1.13 -11.32 6.79
N MET A 87 -0.81 -10.65 7.90
CA MET A 87 -0.32 -9.28 7.87
C MET A 87 1.09 -9.16 7.28
N SER A 88 1.97 -10.13 7.52
CA SER A 88 3.29 -10.18 6.88
C SER A 88 3.19 -10.28 5.36
N VAL A 89 2.32 -11.15 4.83
CA VAL A 89 2.10 -11.25 3.37
C VAL A 89 1.56 -9.94 2.81
N ARG A 90 0.59 -9.32 3.50
CA ARG A 90 0.03 -8.02 3.09
C ARG A 90 1.06 -6.90 3.12
N ALA A 91 1.96 -6.90 4.11
CA ALA A 91 3.06 -5.95 4.19
C ALA A 91 4.03 -6.12 3.01
N ALA A 92 4.42 -7.35 2.67
CA ALA A 92 5.25 -7.62 1.50
C ALA A 92 4.61 -7.11 0.19
N ILE A 93 3.30 -7.31 0.00
CA ILE A 93 2.56 -6.76 -1.16
C ILE A 93 2.61 -5.22 -1.17
N CYS A 94 2.53 -4.58 -0.01
CA CYS A 94 2.70 -3.12 0.11
C CYS A 94 4.13 -2.69 -0.22
N SER A 95 5.14 -3.45 0.19
CA SER A 95 6.55 -3.16 -0.08
C SER A 95 6.91 -3.28 -1.56
N MET A 96 6.28 -4.20 -2.29
CA MET A 96 6.48 -4.35 -3.74
C MET A 96 5.74 -3.31 -4.59
N ALA A 97 4.73 -2.63 -4.04
CA ALA A 97 3.81 -1.81 -4.82
C ALA A 97 4.49 -0.60 -5.49
N PRO A 98 4.06 -0.14 -6.67
CA PRO A 98 4.61 1.07 -7.28
C PRO A 98 4.39 2.33 -6.43
N TYR A 99 3.26 2.42 -5.72
CA TYR A 99 2.94 3.52 -4.81
C TYR A 99 2.39 2.98 -3.50
N PHE A 100 2.75 3.60 -2.38
CA PHE A 100 2.34 3.17 -1.05
C PHE A 100 1.90 4.34 -0.15
N VAL A 101 0.83 4.11 0.60
CA VAL A 101 0.34 5.01 1.64
C VAL A 101 0.07 4.20 2.91
N GLY A 102 0.80 4.48 3.99
CA GLY A 102 0.65 3.79 5.27
C GLY A 102 -0.01 4.63 6.37
N SER A 103 -0.59 4.00 7.39
CA SER A 103 -1.01 4.70 8.61
C SER A 103 0.18 5.37 9.29
N ARG A 104 0.01 6.63 9.67
CA ARG A 104 1.05 7.44 10.35
C ARG A 104 1.56 6.79 11.63
N ALA A 105 2.87 6.87 11.85
CA ALA A 105 3.53 6.54 13.10
C ALA A 105 3.21 5.12 13.59
N THR A 106 3.17 4.16 12.66
CA THR A 106 3.10 2.74 13.02
C THR A 106 4.40 2.07 12.58
N GLU A 107 4.93 1.18 13.42
CA GLU A 107 6.17 0.45 13.15
C GLU A 107 6.09 -0.28 11.80
N LEU A 108 4.95 -0.91 11.50
CA LEU A 108 4.75 -1.61 10.23
C LEU A 108 4.79 -0.66 9.01
N THR A 109 4.26 0.55 9.11
CA THR A 109 4.43 1.55 8.04
C THR A 109 5.90 1.91 7.84
N GLY A 110 6.64 2.13 8.93
CA GLY A 110 8.07 2.42 8.87
C GLY A 110 8.86 1.30 8.19
N MET A 111 8.63 0.05 8.60
CA MET A 111 9.26 -1.13 8.00
C MET A 111 8.92 -1.26 6.51
N ILE A 112 7.66 -1.07 6.12
CA ILE A 112 7.27 -1.11 4.70
C ILE A 112 8.01 -0.01 3.91
N LEU A 113 8.05 1.22 4.42
CA LEU A 113 8.75 2.32 3.73
C LEU A 113 10.25 2.04 3.54
N GLU A 114 10.89 1.48 4.56
CA GLU A 114 12.30 1.09 4.50
C GLU A 114 12.54 -0.05 3.49
N GLU A 115 11.70 -1.09 3.52
CA GLU A 115 11.80 -2.26 2.63
C GLU A 115 11.58 -1.86 1.17
N ARG A 116 10.63 -0.95 0.90
CA ARG A 116 10.38 -0.40 -0.45
C ARG A 116 11.65 0.16 -1.07
N VAL A 117 12.40 0.95 -0.32
CA VAL A 117 13.61 1.63 -0.82
C VAL A 117 14.78 0.64 -0.86
N SER A 118 15.02 -0.06 0.25
CA SER A 118 16.25 -0.83 0.45
C SER A 118 16.24 -2.19 -0.25
N VAL A 119 15.08 -2.84 -0.35
CA VAL A 119 14.94 -4.17 -0.95
C VAL A 119 14.39 -4.09 -2.37
N PHE A 120 13.35 -3.28 -2.58
CA PHE A 120 12.66 -3.22 -3.88
C PHE A 120 13.11 -2.05 -4.78
N GLY A 121 14.00 -1.19 -4.30
CA GLY A 121 14.59 -0.10 -5.10
C GLY A 121 13.58 0.98 -5.52
N HIS A 122 12.45 1.10 -4.83
CA HIS A 122 11.48 2.18 -5.09
C HIS A 122 12.04 3.53 -4.66
N ALA A 123 11.71 4.58 -5.40
CA ALA A 123 12.05 5.93 -5.01
C ALA A 123 11.26 6.34 -3.75
N ALA A 124 11.92 7.02 -2.80
CA ALA A 124 11.34 7.32 -1.49
C ALA A 124 10.02 8.11 -1.56
N GLU A 125 9.89 9.00 -2.55
CA GLU A 125 8.69 9.81 -2.80
C GLU A 125 7.45 9.01 -3.22
N THR A 126 7.62 7.74 -3.61
CA THR A 126 6.51 6.84 -3.95
C THR A 126 5.84 6.23 -2.71
N GLY A 127 6.46 6.36 -1.53
CA GLY A 127 5.93 5.92 -0.25
C GLY A 127 5.67 7.10 0.68
N VAL A 128 4.53 7.10 1.37
CA VAL A 128 4.20 8.19 2.30
C VAL A 128 3.29 7.70 3.43
N GLU A 129 3.29 8.42 4.54
CA GLU A 129 2.32 8.22 5.62
C GLU A 129 1.06 9.06 5.39
N MET A 130 -0.10 8.57 5.85
CA MET A 130 -1.33 9.34 5.86
C MET A 130 -1.22 10.54 6.80
N SER A 131 -1.26 11.75 6.24
CA SER A 131 -1.26 12.99 7.03
C SER A 131 -2.52 13.09 7.90
N VAL A 132 -2.41 13.78 9.03
CA VAL A 132 -3.59 14.17 9.81
C VAL A 132 -4.33 15.26 9.04
N ASP A 133 -5.66 15.29 9.12
CA ASP A 133 -6.43 16.46 8.73
C ASP A 133 -6.20 17.59 9.72
N THR A 134 -5.06 18.25 9.60
CA THR A 134 -5.05 19.65 9.97
C THR A 134 -5.80 20.38 8.87
N ASN A 135 -6.91 21.02 9.24
CA ASN A 135 -7.55 22.02 8.41
C ASN A 135 -6.64 23.27 8.36
N GLN A 136 -5.36 23.08 7.98
CA GLN A 136 -4.35 24.11 7.83
C GLN A 136 -4.16 24.33 6.35
N THR A 137 -4.80 25.40 5.88
CA THR A 137 -4.30 26.25 4.81
C THR A 137 -2.85 26.61 5.15
N GLY A 138 -1.89 26.23 4.30
CA GLY A 138 -0.52 26.72 4.39
C GLY A 138 0.55 25.65 4.32
N ASP A 139 1.16 25.59 3.13
CA ASP A 139 2.59 25.40 2.94
C ASP A 139 3.19 23.98 3.07
N ALA A 140 3.14 23.27 1.94
CA ALA A 140 4.32 22.66 1.33
C ALA A 140 4.00 22.31 -0.14
N SER A 141 4.41 23.16 -1.08
CA SER A 141 4.73 22.70 -2.44
C SER A 141 6.19 22.27 -2.43
N PRO A 142 6.60 21.06 -2.91
CA PRO A 142 7.04 20.88 -4.32
C PRO A 142 6.99 19.40 -4.83
N PRO A 143 7.58 19.02 -5.98
CA PRO A 143 7.61 19.67 -7.30
C PRO A 143 6.51 19.11 -8.24
N ARG A 144 6.26 19.86 -9.32
CA ARG A 144 5.42 19.44 -10.45
C ARG A 144 6.25 18.54 -11.34
N ASP A 145 5.91 17.25 -11.41
CA ASP A 145 5.97 16.44 -12.64
C ASP A 145 5.33 15.06 -12.37
N PRO A 146 4.57 14.50 -13.33
CA PRO A 146 4.12 13.11 -13.25
C PRO A 146 5.32 12.19 -13.49
N VAL A 147 5.96 11.74 -12.41
CA VAL A 147 7.02 10.72 -12.50
C VAL A 147 6.38 9.41 -12.93
N ARG A 148 6.68 9.00 -14.16
CA ARG A 148 6.38 7.67 -14.69
C ARG A 148 7.07 6.64 -13.80
N PRO A 149 6.37 5.61 -13.30
CA PRO A 149 7.02 4.59 -12.49
C PRO A 149 8.14 3.90 -13.31
N PRO A 150 9.32 3.61 -12.72
CA PRO A 150 10.35 2.87 -13.41
C PRO A 150 9.80 1.49 -13.80
N ALA A 151 10.04 1.09 -15.05
CA ALA A 151 9.79 -0.27 -15.47
C ALA A 151 10.68 -1.18 -14.62
N VAL A 152 10.07 -2.08 -13.84
CA VAL A 152 10.80 -3.14 -13.15
C VAL A 152 11.50 -3.97 -14.24
N ARG A 153 12.81 -3.76 -14.41
CA ARG A 153 13.64 -4.67 -15.19
C ARG A 153 13.90 -5.88 -14.30
N ILE A 154 13.06 -6.89 -14.46
CA ILE A 154 13.43 -8.24 -14.06
C ILE A 154 14.43 -8.70 -15.11
N ASP A 155 15.72 -8.44 -14.89
CA ASP A 155 16.75 -9.11 -15.67
C ASP A 155 16.60 -10.60 -15.37
N SER A 156 16.10 -11.32 -16.37
CA SER A 156 15.91 -12.76 -16.29
C SER A 156 17.27 -13.39 -16.00
N MET A 157 17.41 -14.02 -14.82
CA MET A 157 18.48 -14.98 -14.58
C MET A 157 18.35 -16.09 -15.62
N ALA A 158 19.12 -15.93 -16.70
CA ALA A 158 19.27 -16.93 -17.73
C ALA A 158 19.80 -18.22 -17.09
N ALA A 159 19.17 -19.32 -17.47
CA ALA A 159 19.49 -20.67 -17.05
C ALA A 159 20.98 -20.99 -17.25
N ALA A 160 21.70 -21.22 -16.15
CA ALA A 160 22.93 -22.00 -16.20
C ALA A 160 22.55 -23.46 -16.45
N ARG A 161 22.57 -23.85 -17.73
CA ARG A 161 22.56 -25.26 -18.15
C ARG A 161 23.85 -25.91 -17.65
N HIS A 162 23.75 -26.80 -16.66
CA HIS A 162 24.78 -27.80 -16.45
C HIS A 162 24.72 -28.78 -17.63
N LYS A 163 25.72 -28.69 -18.50
CA LYS A 163 26.18 -29.84 -19.28
C LYS A 163 27.23 -30.52 -18.42
N ASP A 164 26.88 -31.63 -17.80
CA ASP A 164 27.88 -32.58 -17.34
C ASP A 164 28.19 -33.52 -18.51
N GLU A 165 29.39 -33.33 -19.05
CA GLU A 165 30.14 -34.35 -19.77
C GLU A 165 30.89 -35.18 -18.72
N LEU A 166 30.50 -36.44 -18.55
CA LEU A 166 31.35 -37.64 -18.34
C LEU A 166 30.47 -38.87 -18.13
#